data_AF-A0A822A5M4-F1
#
_entry.id   AF-A0A822A5M4-F1
#
_cell.length_a   1.000
_cell.length_b   1.000
_cell.length_c   1.000
_cell.angle_alpha   90.00
_cell.angle_beta   90.00
_cell.angle_gamma   90.00
#
_symmetry.space_group_name_H-M   'P 1'
#
loop_
_entity.id
_entity.type
_entity.pdbx_description
1 polymer ?
#
loop_
_entity_poly.entity_id
_entity_poly.type
_entity_poly.pdbx_seq_one_letter_code
_entity_poly.pdbx_strand_id
1 'polypeptide(L)'
;MDVTDLYTMIPQEGGIKAIRKLMETSNIKQIDGVKKEIILALARFVMTNNYFYLDGLYYKQIRGGAMGSPLTLTIANAYMYFVERPISKWAIRTNSLYYRYIDDLFIMSNVDVDTLKGLVNHWNKLDININLSASIGHTAEYLDLKIENRGGSLISEVFHKASHEPYFLPFTSVHAKLIKKNIPYAAL
;
A
#
# COMPACT_ATOMS: atom_id res chain seq x y z
N MET A 1 4.96 5.98 -7.76
CA MET A 1 4.64 4.66 -8.34
C MET A 1 3.53 4.08 -7.49
N ASP A 2 2.60 3.36 -8.08
CA ASP A 2 1.41 2.85 -7.36
C ASP A 2 1.18 1.38 -7.70
N VAL A 3 0.57 0.64 -6.78
CA VAL A 3 0.11 -0.74 -7.00
C VAL A 3 -1.35 -0.73 -7.43
N THR A 4 -1.61 -1.01 -8.70
CA THR A 4 -2.96 -1.02 -9.24
C THR A 4 -3.85 -2.03 -8.51
N ASP A 5 -4.99 -1.57 -7.98
CA ASP A 5 -6.06 -2.41 -7.43
C ASP A 5 -5.59 -3.39 -6.32
N LEU A 6 -4.64 -2.96 -5.48
CA LEU A 6 -3.93 -3.81 -4.52
C LEU A 6 -4.87 -4.78 -3.75
N TYR A 7 -5.90 -4.26 -3.09
CA TYR A 7 -6.77 -5.08 -2.23
C TYR A 7 -7.59 -6.11 -3.01
N THR A 8 -8.00 -5.78 -4.23
CA THR A 8 -8.84 -6.63 -5.08
C THR A 8 -8.03 -7.65 -5.86
N MET A 9 -6.74 -7.41 -6.09
CA MET A 9 -5.90 -8.29 -6.88
C MET A 9 -5.21 -9.39 -6.07
N ILE A 10 -5.06 -9.23 -4.75
CA ILE A 10 -4.44 -10.26 -3.90
C ILE A 10 -5.28 -11.56 -3.89
N PRO A 11 -4.71 -12.72 -4.26
CA PRO A 11 -5.40 -14.00 -4.10
C PRO A 11 -5.67 -14.29 -2.62
N GLN A 12 -6.90 -14.68 -2.27
CA GLN A 12 -7.29 -14.92 -0.86
C GLN A 12 -6.33 -15.89 -0.14
N GLU A 13 -6.09 -17.08 -0.71
CA GLU A 13 -5.12 -18.03 -0.15
C GLU A 13 -3.67 -17.53 -0.24
N GLY A 14 -3.35 -16.69 -1.24
CA GLY A 14 -2.04 -16.03 -1.33
C GLY A 14 -1.79 -15.12 -0.13
N GLY A 15 -2.78 -14.31 0.24
CA GLY A 15 -2.76 -13.46 1.43
C GLY A 15 -2.62 -14.24 2.74
N ILE A 16 -3.37 -15.35 2.89
CA ILE A 16 -3.25 -16.21 4.09
C ILE A 16 -1.86 -16.85 4.18
N LYS A 17 -1.30 -17.31 3.05
CA LYS A 17 0.08 -17.83 3.00
C LYS A 17 1.10 -16.76 3.35
N ALA A 18 0.89 -15.52 2.92
CA ALA A 18 1.77 -14.39 3.26
C ALA A 18 1.79 -14.15 4.78
N ILE A 19 0.62 -14.05 5.42
CA ILE A 19 0.55 -13.90 6.88
C ILE A 19 1.23 -15.06 7.60
N ARG A 20 0.96 -16.31 7.18
CA ARG A 20 1.62 -17.49 7.77
C ARG A 20 3.13 -17.37 7.70
N LYS A 21 3.66 -17.07 6.51
CA LYS A 21 5.10 -16.92 6.28
C LYS A 21 5.70 -15.78 7.10
N LEU A 22 4.97 -14.68 7.26
CA LEU A 22 5.39 -13.55 8.08
C LEU A 22 5.50 -13.96 9.56
N MET A 23 4.46 -14.60 10.10
CA MET A 23 4.48 -15.11 11.48
C MET A 23 5.61 -16.10 11.70
N GLU A 24 5.87 -17.00 10.75
CA GLU A 24 6.97 -17.96 10.82
C GLU A 24 8.35 -17.29 10.77
N THR A 25 8.54 -16.32 9.87
CA THR A 25 9.79 -15.56 9.75
C THR A 25 10.08 -14.73 11.01
N SER A 26 9.02 -14.25 11.67
CA SER A 26 9.11 -13.51 12.94
C SER A 26 9.08 -14.41 14.18
N ASN A 27 9.08 -15.74 14.03
CA ASN A 27 8.98 -16.71 15.11
C ASN A 27 7.75 -16.48 16.05
N ILE A 28 6.65 -15.98 15.50
CA ILE A 28 5.40 -15.73 16.22
C ILE A 28 4.57 -17.02 16.24
N LYS A 29 4.42 -17.60 17.44
CA LYS A 29 3.61 -18.81 17.66
C LYS A 29 2.17 -18.50 18.08
N GLN A 30 1.94 -17.35 18.69
CA GLN A 30 0.64 -16.89 19.17
C GLN A 30 0.61 -15.37 19.27
N ILE A 31 -0.59 -14.78 19.24
CA ILE A 31 -0.85 -13.36 19.49
C ILE A 31 -1.93 -13.30 20.57
N ASP A 32 -1.68 -12.59 21.67
CA ASP A 32 -2.62 -12.45 22.79
C ASP A 32 -3.19 -13.78 23.30
N GLY A 33 -2.34 -14.82 23.36
CA GLY A 33 -2.72 -16.17 23.78
C GLY A 33 -3.45 -17.01 22.71
N VAL A 34 -3.77 -16.43 21.55
CA VAL A 34 -4.40 -17.13 20.43
C VAL A 34 -3.32 -17.77 19.54
N LYS A 35 -3.38 -19.09 19.38
CA LYS A 35 -2.42 -19.85 18.56
C LYS A 35 -2.45 -19.41 17.09
N LYS A 36 -1.28 -19.43 16.44
CA LYS A 36 -1.10 -19.12 15.01
C LYS A 36 -2.13 -19.83 14.12
N GLU A 37 -2.39 -21.11 14.37
CA GLU A 37 -3.30 -21.92 13.55
C GLU A 37 -4.74 -21.40 13.61
N ILE A 38 -5.18 -20.92 14.78
CA ILE A 38 -6.50 -20.33 14.98
C ILE A 38 -6.58 -18.97 14.27
N ILE A 39 -5.55 -18.13 14.42
CA ILE A 39 -5.47 -16.82 13.73
C ILE A 39 -5.57 -17.01 12.22
N LEU A 40 -4.83 -17.97 11.66
CA LEU A 40 -4.86 -18.27 10.23
C LEU A 40 -6.22 -18.81 9.77
N ALA A 41 -6.89 -19.63 10.59
CA ALA A 41 -8.23 -20.12 10.30
C ALA A 41 -9.26 -18.98 10.27
N LEU A 42 -9.20 -18.06 11.25
CA LEU A 42 -10.07 -16.88 11.30
C LEU A 42 -9.77 -15.92 10.15
N ALA A 43 -8.50 -15.67 9.83
CA ALA A 43 -8.12 -14.84 8.71
C ALA A 43 -8.65 -15.40 7.38
N ARG A 44 -8.53 -16.71 7.17
CA ARG A 44 -9.11 -17.38 6.01
C ARG A 44 -10.63 -17.23 5.97
N PHE A 45 -11.30 -17.41 7.11
CA PHE A 45 -12.74 -17.24 7.20
C PHE A 45 -13.17 -15.82 6.76
N VAL A 46 -12.53 -14.78 7.29
CA VAL A 46 -12.82 -13.39 6.91
C VAL A 46 -12.54 -13.15 5.43
N MET A 47 -11.41 -13.62 4.90
CA MET A 47 -11.06 -13.42 3.49
C MET A 47 -12.00 -14.12 2.51
N THR A 48 -12.54 -15.28 2.88
CA THR A 48 -13.36 -16.13 1.98
C THR A 48 -14.86 -15.92 2.14
N ASN A 49 -15.31 -15.14 3.14
CA ASN A 49 -16.73 -14.86 3.41
C ASN A 49 -17.04 -13.36 3.29
N ASN A 50 -16.50 -12.73 2.25
CA ASN A 50 -16.81 -11.35 1.88
C ASN A 50 -18.04 -11.33 0.96
N TYR A 51 -19.15 -10.81 1.47
CA TYR A 51 -20.41 -10.66 0.73
C TYR A 51 -20.83 -9.19 0.71
N PHE A 52 -21.36 -8.72 -0.40
CA PHE A 52 -21.94 -7.38 -0.51
C PHE A 52 -23.27 -7.42 -1.26
N TYR A 53 -24.13 -6.44 -0.97
CA TYR A 53 -25.44 -6.30 -1.59
C TYR A 53 -25.42 -5.10 -2.53
N LEU A 54 -25.83 -5.32 -3.77
CA LEU A 54 -25.94 -4.28 -4.79
C LEU A 54 -27.15 -4.61 -5.67
N ASP A 55 -27.99 -3.59 -5.94
CA ASP A 55 -29.13 -3.68 -6.87
C ASP A 55 -30.05 -4.89 -6.65
N GLY A 56 -30.39 -5.21 -5.40
CA GLY A 56 -31.30 -6.32 -5.11
C GLY A 56 -30.62 -7.68 -4.93
N LEU A 57 -29.32 -7.80 -5.22
CA LEU A 57 -28.62 -9.07 -5.30
C LEU A 57 -27.44 -9.15 -4.32
N TYR A 58 -27.18 -10.37 -3.85
CA TYR A 58 -26.01 -10.67 -3.02
C TYR A 58 -24.88 -11.22 -3.89
N TYR A 59 -23.70 -10.63 -3.74
CA TYR A 59 -22.48 -11.04 -4.43
C TYR A 59 -21.45 -11.53 -3.42
N LYS A 60 -20.72 -12.57 -3.81
CA LYS A 60 -19.56 -13.06 -3.05
C LYS A 60 -18.28 -12.63 -3.76
N GLN A 61 -17.41 -11.93 -3.05
CA GLN A 61 -16.09 -11.58 -3.55
C GLN A 61 -15.18 -12.81 -3.54
N ILE A 62 -14.74 -13.24 -4.73
CA ILE A 62 -13.92 -14.45 -4.93
C ILE A 62 -12.41 -14.19 -4.97
N ARG A 63 -12.01 -12.92 -5.05
CA ARG A 63 -10.61 -12.47 -5.12
C ARG A 63 -10.42 -11.19 -4.32
N GLY A 64 -9.27 -11.03 -3.70
CA GLY A 64 -9.01 -9.90 -2.82
C GLY A 64 -9.73 -10.02 -1.48
N GLY A 65 -9.58 -8.97 -0.67
CA GLY A 65 -10.37 -8.77 0.54
C GLY A 65 -11.38 -7.65 0.35
N ALA A 66 -12.42 -7.62 1.19
CA ALA A 66 -13.37 -6.51 1.20
C ALA A 66 -12.63 -5.20 1.54
N MET A 67 -12.87 -4.15 0.75
CA MET A 67 -12.40 -2.80 1.05
C MET A 67 -13.02 -2.32 2.38
N GLY A 68 -12.22 -1.64 3.20
CA GLY A 68 -12.63 -1.20 4.54
C GLY A 68 -12.56 -2.28 5.63
N SER A 69 -12.31 -3.55 5.29
CA SER A 69 -12.02 -4.57 6.30
C SER A 69 -10.64 -4.32 6.94
N PRO A 70 -10.54 -4.22 8.27
CA PRO A 70 -9.27 -3.99 8.96
C PRO A 70 -8.21 -5.06 8.64
N LEU A 71 -8.65 -6.30 8.42
CA LEU A 71 -7.75 -7.41 8.12
C LEU A 71 -7.16 -7.33 6.70
N THR A 72 -7.93 -6.84 5.73
CA THR A 72 -7.51 -6.77 4.32
C THR A 72 -6.23 -5.94 4.17
N LEU A 73 -6.14 -4.81 4.89
CA LEU A 73 -4.95 -3.96 4.90
C LEU A 73 -3.72 -4.70 5.46
N THR A 74 -3.88 -5.43 6.58
CA THR A 74 -2.80 -6.22 7.16
C THR A 74 -2.32 -7.31 6.20
N ILE A 75 -3.25 -8.01 5.55
CA ILE A 75 -2.94 -9.03 4.56
C ILE A 75 -2.23 -8.44 3.35
N ALA A 76 -2.68 -7.28 2.85
CA ALA A 76 -2.05 -6.61 1.72
C ALA A 76 -0.61 -6.22 2.02
N ASN A 77 -0.36 -5.63 3.19
CA ASN A 77 0.99 -5.30 3.63
C ASN A 77 1.87 -6.55 3.78
N ALA A 78 1.35 -7.64 4.34
CA ALA A 78 2.10 -8.89 4.46
C ALA A 78 2.40 -9.53 3.10
N TYR A 79 1.46 -9.46 2.15
CA TYR A 79 1.65 -9.93 0.78
C TYR A 79 2.72 -9.12 0.07
N MET A 80 2.58 -7.78 0.09
CA MET A 80 3.53 -6.86 -0.52
C MET A 80 4.93 -6.98 0.07
N TYR A 81 5.05 -7.22 1.39
CA TYR A 81 6.34 -7.45 2.04
C TYR A 81 7.18 -8.55 1.36
N PHE A 82 6.54 -9.62 0.86
CA PHE A 82 7.26 -10.68 0.15
C PHE A 82 7.52 -10.35 -1.32
N VAL A 83 6.58 -9.69 -1.99
CA VAL A 83 6.72 -9.27 -3.39
C VAL A 83 7.80 -8.21 -3.54
N GLU A 84 7.90 -7.27 -2.60
CA GLU A 84 8.80 -6.12 -2.68
C GLU A 84 10.23 -6.40 -2.21
N ARG A 85 10.49 -7.57 -1.60
CA ARG A 85 11.82 -7.94 -1.09
C ARG A 85 12.94 -7.79 -2.12
N PRO A 86 12.80 -8.24 -3.38
CA PRO A 86 13.82 -8.01 -4.41
C PRO A 86 14.04 -6.53 -4.72
N ILE A 87 12.97 -5.72 -4.70
CA ILE A 87 13.00 -4.27 -4.96
C ILE A 87 13.77 -3.56 -3.84
N SER A 88 13.40 -3.83 -2.58
CA SER A 88 14.08 -3.30 -1.39
C SER A 88 15.56 -3.68 -1.36
N LYS A 89 15.91 -4.94 -1.66
CA LYS A 89 17.31 -5.38 -1.74
C LYS A 89 18.09 -4.66 -2.85
N TRP A 90 17.46 -4.47 -4.01
CA TRP A 90 18.06 -3.71 -5.10
C TRP A 90 18.31 -2.26 -4.67
N ALA A 91 17.36 -1.63 -3.99
CA ALA A 91 17.48 -0.25 -3.53
C ALA A 91 18.64 -0.10 -2.53
N ILE A 92 18.73 -1.00 -1.54
CA ILE A 92 19.85 -1.03 -0.57
C ILE A 92 21.19 -1.17 -1.28
N ARG A 93 21.32 -2.13 -2.21
CA ARG A 93 22.57 -2.39 -2.94
C ARG A 93 23.03 -1.21 -3.80
N THR A 94 22.08 -0.43 -4.31
CA THR A 94 22.36 0.71 -5.21
C THR A 94 22.40 2.05 -4.47
N ASN A 95 22.27 2.04 -3.13
CA ASN A 95 22.13 3.23 -2.31
C ASN A 95 20.98 4.15 -2.78
N SER A 96 19.88 3.54 -3.22
CA SER A 96 18.66 4.19 -3.64
C SER A 96 17.71 4.35 -2.45
N LEU A 97 16.89 5.40 -2.45
CA LEU A 97 15.79 5.53 -1.50
C LEU A 97 14.62 4.67 -1.96
N TYR A 98 14.00 3.99 -1.01
CA TYR A 98 12.80 3.17 -1.21
C TYR A 98 11.84 3.40 -0.05
N TYR A 99 10.66 3.90 -0.35
CA TYR A 99 9.58 4.10 0.61
C TYR A 99 8.29 3.50 0.05
N ARG A 100 7.50 2.89 0.93
CA ARG A 100 6.18 2.39 0.60
C ARG A 100 5.19 2.78 1.70
N TYR A 101 4.03 3.25 1.26
CA TYR A 101 2.87 3.48 2.11
C TYR A 101 1.67 2.77 1.46
N ILE A 102 1.29 1.62 2.01
CA ILE A 102 0.23 0.76 1.46
C ILE A 102 0.53 0.40 -0.02
N ASP A 103 -0.16 1.02 -0.97
CA ASP A 103 -0.11 0.88 -2.43
C ASP A 103 0.82 1.91 -3.09
N ASP A 104 1.08 3.04 -2.45
CA ASP A 104 2.03 4.04 -2.94
C ASP A 104 3.49 3.65 -2.68
N LEU A 105 4.31 3.68 -3.73
CA LEU A 105 5.75 3.47 -3.70
C LEU A 105 6.50 4.70 -4.23
N PHE A 106 7.56 5.08 -3.53
CA PHE A 106 8.50 6.11 -3.93
C PHE A 106 9.92 5.55 -3.98
N ILE A 107 10.58 5.75 -5.13
CA ILE A 107 11.95 5.29 -5.38
C ILE A 107 12.75 6.45 -5.96
N MET A 108 13.89 6.73 -5.36
CA MET A 108 14.89 7.66 -5.91
C MET A 108 16.21 6.92 -6.07
N SER A 109 16.79 6.97 -7.27
CA SER A 109 18.01 6.27 -7.61
C SER A 109 18.93 7.14 -8.48
N ASN A 110 20.22 6.78 -8.50
CA ASN A 110 21.22 7.40 -9.35
C ASN A 110 21.39 6.70 -10.72
N VAL A 111 20.60 5.66 -10.99
CA VAL A 111 20.58 5.01 -12.30
C VAL A 111 19.80 5.85 -13.33
N ASP A 112 20.09 5.64 -14.61
CA ASP A 112 19.39 6.34 -15.68
C ASP A 112 17.91 5.90 -15.80
N VAL A 113 17.12 6.76 -16.45
CA VAL A 113 15.67 6.60 -16.60
C VAL A 113 15.30 5.32 -17.35
N ASP A 114 16.07 4.91 -18.35
CA ASP A 114 15.75 3.74 -19.17
C ASP A 114 16.06 2.44 -18.41
N THR A 115 17.13 2.42 -17.62
CA THR A 115 17.38 1.34 -16.65
C THR A 115 16.25 1.24 -15.63
N LEU A 116 15.74 2.36 -15.09
CA LEU A 116 14.59 2.34 -14.17
C LEU A 116 13.33 1.78 -14.83
N LYS A 117 13.00 2.18 -16.06
CA LYS A 117 11.88 1.61 -16.82
C LYS A 117 12.04 0.09 -16.99
N GLY A 118 13.25 -0.36 -17.33
CA GLY A 118 13.59 -1.78 -17.44
C GLY A 118 13.37 -2.53 -16.12
N LEU A 119 13.75 -1.93 -15.00
CA LEU A 119 13.55 -2.50 -13.65
C LEU A 119 12.07 -2.59 -13.29
N VAL A 120 11.26 -1.55 -13.55
CA VAL A 120 9.80 -1.60 -13.32
C VAL A 120 9.17 -2.72 -14.13
N ASN A 121 9.54 -2.85 -15.41
CA ASN A 121 9.07 -3.95 -16.27
C ASN A 121 9.48 -5.33 -15.75
N HIS A 122 10.66 -5.45 -15.13
CA HIS A 122 11.10 -6.68 -14.47
C HIS A 122 10.33 -6.94 -13.16
N TRP A 123 10.11 -5.92 -12.34
CA TRP A 123 9.39 -6.04 -11.08
C TRP A 123 7.92 -6.43 -11.29
N ASN A 124 7.29 -5.94 -12.36
CA ASN A 124 5.95 -6.37 -12.79
C ASN A 124 5.85 -7.85 -13.20
N LYS A 125 6.98 -8.55 -13.31
CA LYS A 125 7.01 -10.01 -13.57
C LYS A 125 7.28 -10.82 -12.30
N LEU A 126 7.51 -10.19 -11.15
CA LEU A 126 7.79 -10.89 -9.89
C LEU A 126 6.54 -11.59 -9.33
N ASP A 127 5.37 -11.00 -9.55
CA ASP A 127 4.09 -11.57 -9.14
C ASP A 127 3.00 -11.22 -10.16
N ILE A 128 2.29 -12.23 -10.66
CA ILE A 128 1.22 -12.06 -11.66
C ILE A 128 0.02 -11.25 -11.13
N ASN A 129 -0.12 -11.13 -9.81
CA ASN A 129 -1.23 -10.44 -9.16
C ASN A 129 -0.90 -8.98 -8.84
N ILE A 130 0.34 -8.54 -9.01
CA ILE A 130 0.79 -7.20 -8.65
C ILE A 130 1.22 -6.48 -9.93
N ASN A 131 0.63 -5.31 -10.15
CA ASN A 131 1.00 -4.42 -11.24
C ASN A 131 1.43 -3.07 -10.64
N LEU A 132 2.63 -2.64 -11.00
CA LEU A 132 3.24 -1.38 -10.62
C LEU A 132 3.07 -0.39 -11.77
N SER A 133 2.33 0.68 -11.51
CA SER A 133 2.21 1.84 -12.38
C SER A 133 3.23 2.90 -11.96
N ALA A 134 4.22 3.17 -12.80
CA ALA A 134 5.31 4.09 -12.47
C ALA A 134 5.33 5.32 -13.38
N SER A 135 5.38 6.50 -12.77
CA SER A 135 5.82 7.75 -13.40
C SER A 135 7.29 7.97 -13.02
N ILE A 136 8.17 8.15 -14.01
CA ILE A 136 9.62 8.27 -13.81
C ILE A 136 10.08 9.61 -14.40
N GLY A 137 10.71 10.44 -13.57
CA GLY A 137 11.23 11.75 -13.96
C GLY A 137 12.04 12.41 -12.85
N HIS A 138 12.38 13.69 -13.06
CA HIS A 138 13.04 14.52 -12.04
C HIS A 138 12.10 15.02 -10.94
N THR A 139 10.79 14.89 -11.18
CA THR A 139 9.73 15.18 -10.24
C THR A 139 8.91 13.92 -10.01
N ALA A 140 8.40 13.76 -8.79
CA ALA A 140 7.52 12.66 -8.43
C ALA A 140 6.49 13.15 -7.40
N GLU A 141 5.30 12.58 -7.48
CA GLU A 141 4.24 12.74 -6.49
C GLU A 141 4.24 11.51 -5.58
N TYR A 142 4.18 11.73 -4.27
CA TYR A 142 4.10 10.67 -3.27
C TYR A 142 3.30 11.17 -2.07
N LEU A 143 2.17 10.52 -1.79
CA LEU A 143 1.19 11.00 -0.81
C LEU A 143 0.78 12.45 -1.14
N ASP A 144 0.79 13.34 -0.15
CA ASP A 144 0.48 14.76 -0.32
C ASP A 144 1.71 15.62 -0.64
N LEU A 145 2.77 15.02 -1.19
CA LEU A 145 4.03 15.71 -1.51
C LEU A 145 4.34 15.63 -3.00
N LYS A 146 4.79 16.76 -3.54
CA LYS A 146 5.52 16.82 -4.81
C LYS A 146 6.99 17.01 -4.49
N ILE A 147 7.80 16.06 -4.97
CA ILE A 147 9.22 15.96 -4.67
C ILE A 147 9.98 16.20 -5.98
N GLU A 148 10.87 17.19 -5.97
CA GLU A 148 11.76 17.53 -7.09
C GLU A 148 13.21 17.25 -6.70
N ASN A 149 13.94 16.57 -7.58
CA ASN A 149 15.39 16.41 -7.45
C ASN A 149 16.11 17.54 -8.19
N ARG A 150 16.70 18.48 -7.43
CA ARG A 150 17.56 19.55 -7.96
C ARG A 150 19.03 19.22 -7.69
N GLY A 151 19.67 18.53 -8.64
CA GLY A 151 21.11 18.26 -8.58
C GLY A 151 21.54 17.42 -7.38
N GLY A 152 20.71 16.47 -6.95
CA GLY A 152 20.96 15.60 -5.79
C GLY A 152 20.34 16.10 -4.49
N SER A 153 19.76 17.30 -4.47
CA SER A 153 18.98 17.81 -3.34
C SER A 153 17.50 17.60 -3.59
N LEU A 154 16.81 16.98 -2.62
CA LEU A 154 15.36 16.80 -2.66
C LEU A 154 14.66 18.04 -2.09
N ILE A 155 13.79 18.63 -2.90
CA ILE A 155 12.90 19.72 -2.49
C ILE A 155 11.48 19.18 -2.53
N SER A 156 10.77 19.29 -1.42
CA SER A 156 9.38 18.87 -1.31
C SER A 156 8.45 20.05 -1.11
N GLU A 157 7.34 20.07 -1.82
CA GLU A 157 6.23 20.99 -1.62
C GLU A 157 4.94 20.19 -1.38
N VAL A 158 3.96 20.82 -0.71
CA VAL A 158 2.63 20.20 -0.53
C VAL A 158 1.97 20.11 -1.91
N PHE A 159 1.45 18.94 -2.24
CA PHE A 159 0.79 18.68 -3.50
C PHE A 159 -0.70 18.48 -3.30
N HIS A 160 -1.51 19.25 -4.03
CA HIS A 160 -2.95 19.08 -4.11
C HIS A 160 -3.32 18.66 -5.53
N LYS A 161 -4.08 17.57 -5.66
CA LYS A 161 -4.64 17.16 -6.95
C LYS A 161 -5.53 18.26 -7.51
N ALA A 162 -5.61 18.41 -8.84
CA ALA A 162 -6.46 19.42 -9.47
C ALA A 162 -7.96 19.29 -9.12
N SER A 163 -8.39 18.10 -8.72
CA SER A 163 -9.75 17.80 -8.24
C SER A 163 -9.92 17.95 -6.72
N HIS A 164 -8.93 18.50 -6.02
CA HIS A 164 -8.98 18.66 -4.58
C HIS A 164 -9.98 19.76 -4.22
N GLU A 165 -11.17 19.36 -3.77
CA GLU A 165 -12.10 20.24 -3.08
C GLU A 165 -11.71 20.26 -1.59
N PRO A 166 -11.39 21.43 -1.01
CA PRO A 166 -11.06 21.51 0.40
C PRO A 166 -12.29 21.15 1.24
N TYR A 167 -12.32 19.92 1.76
CA TYR A 167 -13.36 19.47 2.66
C TYR A 167 -13.05 19.94 4.08
N PHE A 168 -13.64 21.07 4.47
CA PHE A 168 -13.51 21.54 5.84
C PHE A 168 -14.39 20.70 6.77
N LEU A 169 -13.74 19.98 7.69
CA LEU A 169 -14.46 19.29 8.75
C LEU A 169 -15.27 20.31 9.58
N PRO A 170 -16.59 20.14 9.72
CA PRO A 170 -17.39 21.04 10.54
C PRO A 170 -16.83 21.10 11.96
N PHE A 171 -16.67 22.31 12.51
CA PHE A 171 -16.14 22.46 13.88
C PHE A 171 -17.06 21.80 14.94
N THR A 172 -18.32 21.58 14.58
CA THR A 172 -19.35 20.88 15.36
C THR A 172 -19.24 19.34 15.34
N SER A 173 -18.41 18.75 14.48
CA SER A 173 -18.20 17.29 14.41
C SER A 173 -17.65 16.70 15.72
N VAL A 174 -17.80 15.40 15.97
CA VAL A 174 -17.29 14.74 17.19
C VAL A 174 -15.84 14.27 17.00
N HIS A 175 -14.97 15.15 16.51
CA HIS A 175 -13.55 14.86 16.34
C HIS A 175 -12.72 15.64 17.35
N ALA A 176 -11.52 15.13 17.65
CA ALA A 176 -10.60 15.78 18.57
C ALA A 176 -10.32 17.22 18.15
N LYS A 177 -10.27 18.14 19.12
CA LYS A 177 -10.10 19.59 18.87
C LYS A 177 -8.80 19.91 18.12
N LEU A 178 -7.77 19.08 18.27
CA LEU A 178 -6.50 19.18 17.56
C LEU A 178 -6.69 19.02 16.04
N ILE A 179 -7.46 18.01 15.62
CA ILE A 179 -7.75 17.74 14.20
C ILE A 179 -8.47 18.93 13.57
N LYS A 180 -9.51 19.44 14.24
CA LYS A 180 -10.30 20.60 13.77
C LYS A 180 -9.46 21.86 13.58
N LYS A 181 -8.49 22.10 14.47
CA LYS A 181 -7.62 23.30 14.40
C LYS A 181 -6.56 23.22 13.31
N ASN A 182 -6.10 22.01 12.97
CA ASN A 182 -5.03 21.82 12.00
C ASN A 182 -5.54 21.80 10.54
N ILE A 183 -6.80 21.42 10.32
CA ILE A 183 -7.39 21.33 8.96
C ILE A 183 -7.24 22.64 8.16
N PRO A 184 -7.53 23.84 8.70
CA PRO A 184 -7.35 25.09 7.96
C PRO A 184 -5.91 25.37 7.52
N TYR A 185 -4.91 24.84 8.23
CA TYR A 185 -3.49 25.03 7.89
C TYR A 185 -2.95 24.00 6.90
N ALA A 186 -3.61 22.85 6.78
CA ALA A 186 -3.23 21.77 5.85
C ALA A 186 -4.05 21.79 4.55
N ALA A 187 -5.17 22.52 4.52
CA ALA A 187 -6.08 22.62 3.39
C ALA A 187 -5.92 23.91 2.56
N LEU A 188 -4.97 24.79 2.95
CA LEU A 188 -4.58 26.02 2.24
C LEU A 188 -3.15 25.88 1.72
#